data_AF-A0A0D1XZD1-F1
#
_entry.id   AF-A0A0D1XZD1-F1
#
_cell.length_a   1.000
_cell.length_b   1.000
_cell.length_c   1.000
_cell.angle_alpha   90.00
_cell.angle_beta   90.00
_cell.angle_gamma   90.00
#
_symmetry.space_group_name_H-M   'P 1'
#
loop_
_entity.id
_entity.type
_entity.pdbx_description
1 polymer ?
#
loop_
_entity_poly.entity_id
_entity_poly.type
_entity_poly.pdbx_seq_one_letter_code
_entity_poly.pdbx_strand_id
1 'polypeptide(L)'
;MKATFNKVLTTTAVLSMVLTPGAVWAADDTATSATPTKPAVTEQQKTPAFPDLNTAASWAREQITQAKEMGWIGGYPDGKFYPLNNLTRREAAIIMSGALELKLPDKTVSSYPDVKVWGIKEIEAVKEAGLMVGKEEGKFNPDDKITRQELAIILVKAAKISTEGKGDNLTIADADKVWPDAKPYVQVAMDSKLMIGYNNHFNPRDTATRQEMAVMAVNLANVLKDNNTPSEQAGTVAGVTADTLTLNDQSYKLTDAVKGIFNEKNAAALKDAQVKVEVDGGKNVTKVKGLELTAAGQAPEEGKPEFSGNLTLDGNQAIVEGDVAVRANYISLHNLTVKGNLTVAKEVQNDFEAKSVTVEGNTLIEGGDTNTVVFENSKLKGVQVAKENVKVNFKGNSSIETVEVAKNAELAADQGISLPKVTVKDGVNALKVNVMIDELTLPEKVKVEEIISNYEEAKNWIGKVNGEAHAYNVYKFVTEGVPTSYEARELLSQAPADGKTAAEVFAGMQPVKVSLAVDKDNAHAYEGHVRIQPSDVEGVQLWAQDTEGKWWDINKTGWGPAEGFKLNLDLKTDVYVVAQEGTHTIPLKLEDVDKQYGAANNVIVQTNLELKAEPKAEKPADNQDAK
;
A
#
# COMPACT_ATOMS: atom_id res chain seq x y z
N MET A 1 26.74 -11.06 2.17
CA MET A 1 25.93 -11.55 1.04
C MET A 1 25.61 -10.49 -0.03
N LYS A 2 24.90 -9.36 0.23
CA LYS A 2 24.45 -8.45 -0.87
C LYS A 2 25.54 -7.57 -1.55
N ALA A 3 26.63 -7.21 -0.87
CA ALA A 3 27.52 -6.15 -1.35
C ALA A 3 28.57 -6.59 -2.39
N THR A 4 29.08 -7.82 -2.30
CA THR A 4 30.17 -8.31 -3.18
C THR A 4 29.62 -8.92 -4.48
N PHE A 5 28.45 -9.55 -4.43
CA PHE A 5 27.78 -10.13 -5.61
C PHE A 5 27.37 -9.10 -6.67
N ASN A 6 27.15 -7.83 -6.28
CA ASN A 6 26.77 -6.75 -7.20
C ASN A 6 27.96 -6.11 -7.96
N LYS A 7 29.22 -6.47 -7.65
CA LYS A 7 30.37 -5.64 -8.05
C LYS A 7 30.95 -5.91 -9.45
N VAL A 8 30.44 -6.89 -10.23
CA VAL A 8 31.14 -7.37 -11.46
C VAL A 8 30.33 -7.27 -12.77
N LEU A 9 29.07 -6.83 -12.80
CA LEU A 9 28.28 -6.83 -14.05
C LEU A 9 27.97 -5.45 -14.67
N THR A 10 28.64 -4.37 -14.25
CA THR A 10 28.53 -3.06 -14.92
C THR A 10 29.40 -2.89 -16.17
N THR A 11 30.10 -3.93 -16.65
CA THR A 11 30.93 -3.83 -17.86
C THR A 11 30.22 -4.36 -19.11
N THR A 12 29.41 -3.47 -19.68
CA THR A 12 29.17 -3.28 -21.13
C THR A 12 28.71 -4.48 -21.97
N ALA A 13 27.38 -4.64 -22.08
CA ALA A 13 26.74 -5.05 -23.33
C ALA A 13 25.73 -3.95 -23.71
N VAL A 14 26.16 -2.99 -24.53
CA VAL A 14 25.25 -2.05 -25.18
C VAL A 14 24.61 -2.80 -26.33
N LEU A 15 23.43 -3.37 -26.09
CA LEU A 15 22.56 -3.81 -27.18
C LEU A 15 21.72 -2.59 -27.58
N SER A 16 22.17 -1.86 -28.60
CA SER A 16 21.36 -0.81 -29.23
C SER A 16 20.18 -1.46 -29.94
N MET A 17 19.02 -1.46 -29.28
CA MET A 17 17.75 -1.81 -29.89
C MET A 17 17.20 -0.55 -30.59
N VAL A 18 17.42 -0.45 -31.90
CA VAL A 18 16.70 0.54 -32.72
C VAL A 18 15.30 -0.02 -32.95
N LEU A 19 14.30 0.61 -32.34
CA LEU A 19 12.90 0.42 -32.68
C LEU A 19 12.61 1.22 -33.96
N THR A 20 12.07 0.56 -34.98
CA THR A 20 11.26 1.24 -36.01
C THR A 20 9.94 0.49 -36.20
N PRO A 21 8.80 1.21 -36.28
CA PRO A 21 7.48 0.62 -36.48
C PRO A 21 7.15 0.43 -37.96
N GLY A 22 6.27 -0.52 -38.28
CA GLY A 22 5.45 -0.51 -39.50
C GLY A 22 5.64 -1.67 -40.48
N ALA A 23 4.51 -2.13 -41.04
CA ALA A 23 4.34 -3.16 -42.08
C ALA A 23 5.13 -2.87 -43.39
N VAL A 24 5.28 -3.79 -44.36
CA VAL A 24 4.34 -4.07 -45.47
C VAL A 24 5.05 -4.99 -46.52
N TRP A 25 4.26 -5.80 -47.23
CA TRP A 25 4.35 -6.41 -48.59
C TRP A 25 5.66 -6.39 -49.43
N ALA A 26 5.78 -7.43 -50.27
CA ALA A 26 6.88 -7.78 -51.18
C ALA A 26 7.09 -6.84 -52.39
N ALA A 27 8.36 -6.75 -52.85
CA ALA A 27 8.82 -6.94 -54.24
C ALA A 27 10.35 -6.82 -54.35
N ASP A 28 10.93 -7.57 -55.30
CA ASP A 28 12.33 -7.60 -55.76
C ASP A 28 12.94 -6.23 -56.08
N ASP A 29 14.24 -6.06 -55.82
CA ASP A 29 15.19 -5.76 -56.91
C ASP A 29 16.66 -5.91 -56.48
N THR A 30 17.46 -6.38 -57.44
CA THR A 30 18.88 -6.73 -57.37
C THR A 30 19.80 -5.52 -57.26
N ALA A 31 20.79 -5.55 -56.36
CA ALA A 31 22.02 -4.76 -56.51
C ALA A 31 23.23 -5.33 -55.73
N THR A 32 24.18 -5.84 -56.52
CA THR A 32 25.63 -6.04 -56.39
C THR A 32 26.35 -5.75 -55.07
N SER A 33 27.10 -6.77 -54.65
CA SER A 33 28.15 -6.82 -53.63
C SER A 33 29.22 -5.72 -53.75
N ALA A 34 29.47 -5.03 -52.63
CA ALA A 34 30.78 -4.47 -52.29
C ALA A 34 30.97 -4.55 -50.76
N THR A 35 31.93 -5.36 -50.32
CA THR A 35 32.35 -5.50 -48.91
C THR A 35 33.26 -4.34 -48.50
N PRO A 36 32.94 -3.58 -47.42
CA PRO A 36 33.94 -2.76 -46.75
C PRO A 36 34.70 -3.63 -45.74
N THR A 37 36.02 -3.72 -45.93
CA THR A 37 36.95 -4.37 -45.00
C THR A 37 36.98 -3.64 -43.66
N LYS A 38 36.58 -4.36 -42.60
CA LYS A 38 36.67 -3.96 -41.19
C LYS A 38 38.15 -3.82 -40.77
N PRO A 39 38.56 -2.76 -40.03
CA PRO A 39 39.91 -2.66 -39.51
C PRO A 39 40.20 -3.78 -38.50
N ALA A 40 41.41 -4.35 -38.57
CA ALA A 40 41.91 -5.31 -37.60
C ALA A 40 41.95 -4.69 -36.19
N VAL A 41 41.14 -5.22 -35.28
CA VAL A 41 41.24 -4.94 -33.85
C VAL A 41 42.23 -5.95 -33.27
N THR A 42 43.37 -5.46 -32.81
CA THR A 42 44.36 -6.24 -32.06
C THR A 42 43.74 -6.64 -30.72
N GLU A 43 43.41 -7.91 -30.56
CA GLU A 43 42.90 -8.49 -29.32
C GLU A 43 44.01 -8.45 -28.25
N GLN A 44 43.87 -7.62 -27.23
CA GLN A 44 44.80 -7.61 -26.09
C GLN A 44 44.66 -8.92 -25.32
N GLN A 45 45.68 -9.78 -25.35
CA GLN A 45 45.73 -11.03 -24.59
C GLN A 45 45.58 -10.75 -23.09
N LYS A 46 44.45 -11.17 -22.49
CA LYS A 46 44.22 -11.18 -21.04
C LYS A 46 45.21 -12.19 -20.42
N THR A 47 46.11 -11.74 -19.54
CA THR A 47 47.03 -12.63 -18.80
C THR A 47 46.21 -13.68 -18.04
N PRO A 48 46.54 -14.98 -18.14
CA PRO A 48 45.74 -16.03 -17.52
C PRO A 48 45.70 -15.89 -16.00
N ALA A 49 44.55 -16.23 -15.40
CA ALA A 49 44.32 -16.11 -13.96
C ALA A 49 45.35 -16.91 -13.14
N PHE A 50 45.87 -18.01 -13.67
CA PHE A 50 46.99 -18.75 -13.08
C PHE A 50 47.95 -19.21 -14.19
N PRO A 51 49.26 -19.34 -13.91
CA PRO A 51 50.25 -19.79 -14.90
C PRO A 51 49.95 -21.17 -15.49
N ASP A 52 49.27 -22.04 -14.75
CA ASP A 52 48.95 -23.42 -15.11
C ASP A 52 47.47 -23.63 -15.50
N LEU A 53 46.72 -22.55 -15.76
CA LEU A 53 45.30 -22.63 -16.12
C LEU A 53 45.04 -23.45 -17.40
N ASN A 54 46.00 -23.50 -18.32
CA ASN A 54 45.93 -24.32 -19.53
C ASN A 54 45.88 -25.84 -19.24
N THR A 55 46.34 -26.28 -18.07
CA THR A 55 46.26 -27.68 -17.63
C THR A 55 44.85 -28.08 -17.15
N ALA A 56 43.98 -27.10 -16.89
CA ALA A 56 42.58 -27.36 -16.56
C ALA A 56 41.80 -27.78 -17.80
N ALA A 57 40.76 -28.58 -17.57
CA ALA A 57 39.79 -28.90 -18.61
C ALA A 57 39.11 -27.61 -19.11
N SER A 58 38.82 -27.55 -20.42
CA SER A 58 38.25 -26.35 -21.05
C SER A 58 36.99 -25.84 -20.35
N TRP A 59 36.12 -26.76 -19.90
CA TRP A 59 34.88 -26.46 -19.19
C TRP A 59 35.04 -25.85 -17.80
N ALA A 60 36.25 -25.89 -17.20
CA ALA A 60 36.49 -25.37 -15.85
C ALA A 60 37.23 -24.01 -15.86
N ARG A 61 37.90 -23.66 -16.97
CA ARG A 61 38.85 -22.54 -17.02
C ARG A 61 38.21 -21.20 -16.67
N GLU A 62 36.98 -21.00 -17.15
CA GLU A 62 36.24 -19.76 -16.90
C GLU A 62 35.85 -19.65 -15.43
N GLN A 63 35.32 -20.72 -14.84
CA GLN A 63 34.86 -20.77 -13.46
C GLN A 63 36.03 -20.68 -12.48
N ILE A 64 37.19 -21.25 -12.80
CA ILE A 64 38.44 -21.06 -12.03
C ILE A 64 38.82 -19.57 -12.01
N THR A 65 38.72 -18.90 -13.17
CA THR A 65 39.02 -17.47 -13.27
C THR A 65 38.04 -16.65 -12.44
N GLN A 66 36.73 -16.91 -12.57
CA GLN A 66 35.69 -16.23 -11.80
C GLN A 66 35.84 -16.44 -10.29
N ALA A 67 36.04 -17.68 -9.85
CA ALA A 67 36.22 -17.99 -8.42
C ALA A 67 37.47 -17.32 -7.83
N LYS A 68 38.53 -17.12 -8.62
CA LYS A 68 39.71 -16.35 -8.21
C LYS A 68 39.40 -14.86 -8.10
N GLU A 69 38.74 -14.28 -9.11
CA GLU A 69 38.36 -12.86 -9.13
C GLU A 69 37.43 -12.50 -7.94
N MET A 70 36.57 -13.44 -7.54
CA MET A 70 35.71 -13.32 -6.36
C MET A 70 36.43 -13.57 -5.02
N GLY A 71 37.70 -14.00 -5.06
CA GLY A 71 38.49 -14.31 -3.86
C GLY A 71 38.07 -15.61 -3.13
N TRP A 72 37.25 -16.46 -3.75
CA TRP A 72 36.77 -17.71 -3.15
C TRP A 72 37.82 -18.82 -3.18
N ILE A 73 38.68 -18.79 -4.20
CA ILE A 73 39.75 -19.78 -4.37
C ILE A 73 41.07 -19.11 -4.75
N GLY A 74 42.12 -19.46 -4.01
CA GLY A 74 43.49 -19.01 -4.27
C GLY A 74 44.33 -20.07 -4.97
N GLY A 75 45.52 -19.64 -5.44
CA GLY A 75 46.60 -20.55 -5.82
C GLY A 75 47.44 -20.95 -4.61
N TYR A 76 48.37 -21.87 -4.82
CA TYR A 76 49.37 -22.25 -3.82
C TYR A 76 50.47 -21.16 -3.73
N PRO A 77 51.36 -21.21 -2.72
CA PRO A 77 52.42 -20.21 -2.54
C PRO A 77 53.36 -20.03 -3.74
N ASP A 78 53.42 -21.01 -4.65
CA ASP A 78 54.17 -20.95 -5.91
C ASP A 78 53.42 -20.25 -7.06
N GLY A 79 52.22 -19.74 -6.80
CA GLY A 79 51.38 -19.03 -7.75
C GLY A 79 50.53 -19.91 -8.68
N LYS A 80 50.63 -21.25 -8.57
CA LYS A 80 49.86 -22.20 -9.41
C LYS A 80 48.54 -22.60 -8.78
N PHE A 81 47.59 -23.05 -9.59
CA PHE A 81 46.27 -23.50 -9.14
C PHE A 81 46.16 -25.01 -8.91
N TYR A 82 46.91 -25.81 -9.68
CA TYR A 82 46.84 -27.28 -9.74
C TYR A 82 45.43 -27.83 -9.99
N PRO A 83 44.86 -27.63 -11.20
CA PRO A 83 43.47 -27.97 -11.50
C PRO A 83 43.07 -29.42 -11.20
N LEU A 84 43.99 -30.37 -11.44
CA LEU A 84 43.75 -31.80 -11.33
C LEU A 84 44.06 -32.39 -9.94
N ASN A 85 44.53 -31.58 -8.98
CA ASN A 85 44.80 -32.08 -7.64
C ASN A 85 43.49 -32.41 -6.91
N ASN A 86 43.49 -33.54 -6.20
CA ASN A 86 42.39 -33.95 -5.33
C ASN A 86 42.32 -33.04 -4.09
N LEU A 87 41.12 -32.53 -3.81
CA LEU A 87 40.84 -31.58 -2.74
C LEU A 87 40.80 -32.28 -1.37
N THR A 88 41.41 -31.68 -0.35
CA THR A 88 41.22 -32.13 1.03
C THR A 88 39.95 -31.55 1.64
N ARG A 89 39.44 -32.18 2.71
CA ARG A 89 38.31 -31.63 3.48
C ARG A 89 38.59 -30.23 4.04
N ARG A 90 39.83 -29.95 4.45
CA ARG A 90 40.27 -28.62 4.89
C ARG A 90 40.16 -27.60 3.76
N GLU A 91 40.68 -27.93 2.58
CA GLU A 91 40.61 -27.03 1.42
C GLU A 91 39.14 -26.77 1.01
N ALA A 92 38.27 -27.79 1.07
CA ALA A 92 36.84 -27.62 0.84
C ALA A 92 36.20 -26.66 1.86
N ALA A 93 36.52 -26.79 3.15
CA ALA A 93 36.01 -25.91 4.20
C ALA A 93 36.41 -24.44 3.96
N ILE A 94 37.66 -24.21 3.59
CA ILE A 94 38.18 -22.87 3.27
C ILE A 94 37.42 -22.26 2.10
N ILE A 95 37.33 -22.99 0.98
CA ILE A 95 36.62 -22.52 -0.22
C ILE A 95 35.15 -22.23 0.10
N MET A 96 34.44 -23.14 0.77
CA MET A 96 33.03 -22.96 1.12
C MET A 96 32.80 -21.78 2.07
N SER A 97 33.68 -21.59 3.06
CA SER A 97 33.58 -20.45 3.98
C SER A 97 33.76 -19.11 3.26
N GLY A 98 34.66 -19.05 2.27
CA GLY A 98 34.88 -17.87 1.44
C GLY A 98 33.74 -17.63 0.46
N ALA A 99 33.31 -18.67 -0.27
CA ALA A 99 32.23 -18.59 -1.24
C ALA A 99 30.88 -18.14 -0.62
N LEU A 100 30.63 -18.53 0.63
CA LEU A 100 29.43 -18.15 1.38
C LEU A 100 29.62 -16.89 2.24
N GLU A 101 30.80 -16.28 2.23
CA GLU A 101 31.17 -15.14 3.09
C GLU A 101 30.84 -15.39 4.57
N LEU A 102 31.14 -16.60 5.07
CA LEU A 102 30.84 -16.97 6.45
C LEU A 102 31.62 -16.09 7.42
N LYS A 103 30.97 -15.70 8.52
CA LYS A 103 31.66 -15.03 9.63
C LYS A 103 32.66 -16.01 10.24
N LEU A 104 33.94 -15.69 10.11
CA LEU A 104 35.00 -16.49 10.72
C LEU A 104 35.03 -16.21 12.23
N PRO A 105 34.83 -17.23 13.08
CA PRO A 105 34.93 -17.06 14.52
C PRO A 105 36.38 -16.76 14.91
N ASP A 106 36.57 -15.94 15.94
CA ASP A 106 37.90 -15.62 16.43
C ASP A 106 38.44 -16.73 17.34
N LYS A 107 38.66 -17.90 16.75
CA LYS A 107 39.23 -19.09 17.41
C LYS A 107 40.65 -19.33 16.92
N THR A 108 41.56 -19.55 17.88
CA THR A 108 42.96 -19.93 17.62
C THR A 108 43.22 -21.41 17.86
N VAL A 109 42.27 -22.13 18.47
CA VAL A 109 42.30 -23.57 18.72
C VAL A 109 41.00 -24.16 18.19
N SER A 110 41.09 -25.23 17.41
CA SER A 110 39.91 -25.93 16.90
C SER A 110 39.26 -26.79 17.98
N SER A 111 37.94 -26.94 17.88
CA SER A 111 37.16 -27.92 18.61
C SER A 111 37.42 -29.36 18.16
N TYR A 112 38.13 -29.56 17.04
CA TYR A 112 38.57 -30.86 16.55
C TYR A 112 40.07 -31.08 16.92
N PRO A 113 40.42 -32.13 17.68
CA PRO A 113 41.79 -32.33 18.18
C PRO A 113 42.88 -32.54 17.11
N ASP A 114 42.48 -32.96 15.91
CA ASP A 114 43.35 -33.22 14.77
C ASP A 114 43.60 -31.98 13.89
N VAL A 115 42.93 -30.86 14.17
CA VAL A 115 43.13 -29.58 13.47
C VAL A 115 44.07 -28.69 14.27
N LYS A 116 45.38 -28.85 14.05
CA LYS A 116 46.45 -28.17 14.81
C LYS A 116 47.09 -26.97 14.11
N VAL A 117 46.79 -26.78 12.83
CA VAL A 117 47.44 -25.82 11.93
C VAL A 117 46.38 -25.11 11.07
N TRP A 118 46.79 -24.17 10.22
CA TRP A 118 45.97 -23.35 9.29
C TRP A 118 44.64 -23.97 8.82
N GLY A 119 43.61 -23.12 8.67
CA GLY A 119 42.24 -23.54 8.35
C GLY A 119 41.32 -23.66 9.56
N ILE A 120 41.80 -23.32 10.78
CA ILE A 120 41.03 -23.42 12.03
C ILE A 120 39.74 -22.61 11.96
N LYS A 121 39.82 -21.32 11.57
CA LYS A 121 38.66 -20.42 11.58
C LYS A 121 37.62 -20.86 10.56
N GLU A 122 38.06 -21.29 9.39
CA GLU A 122 37.21 -21.73 8.29
C GLU A 122 36.49 -23.04 8.61
N ILE A 123 37.20 -24.02 9.20
CA ILE A 123 36.62 -25.29 9.66
C ILE A 123 35.56 -25.03 10.75
N GLU A 124 35.84 -24.14 11.70
CA GLU A 124 34.88 -23.77 12.74
C GLU A 124 33.66 -23.04 12.15
N ALA A 125 33.85 -22.16 11.17
CA ALA A 125 32.76 -21.46 10.50
C ALA A 125 31.81 -22.41 9.74
N VAL A 126 32.34 -23.36 8.96
CA VAL A 126 31.49 -24.34 8.25
C VAL A 126 30.79 -25.32 9.20
N LYS A 127 31.38 -25.57 10.38
CA LYS A 127 30.74 -26.33 11.46
C LYS A 127 29.58 -25.55 12.07
N GLU A 128 29.80 -24.29 12.46
CA GLU A 128 28.76 -23.41 13.03
C GLU A 128 27.61 -23.18 12.05
N ALA A 129 27.90 -23.14 10.74
CA ALA A 129 26.89 -23.08 9.69
C ALA A 129 26.20 -24.43 9.39
N GLY A 130 26.60 -25.53 10.04
CA GLY A 130 26.02 -26.87 9.87
C GLY A 130 26.33 -27.55 8.53
N LEU A 131 27.31 -27.03 7.78
CA LEU A 131 27.66 -27.50 6.44
C LEU A 131 28.55 -28.74 6.47
N MET A 132 29.56 -28.73 7.34
CA MET A 132 30.52 -29.82 7.48
C MET A 132 30.62 -30.24 8.94
N VAL A 133 30.60 -31.54 9.18
CA VAL A 133 30.81 -32.15 10.49
C VAL A 133 31.98 -33.14 10.42
N GLY A 134 32.54 -33.47 11.59
CA GLY A 134 33.57 -34.50 11.74
C GLY A 134 33.04 -35.90 11.42
N LYS A 135 33.94 -36.84 11.09
CA LYS A 135 33.57 -38.20 10.68
C LYS A 135 33.59 -39.20 11.85
N GLU A 136 34.66 -39.17 12.64
CA GLU A 136 34.97 -40.19 13.66
C GLU A 136 35.42 -39.53 14.96
N GLU A 137 35.01 -40.07 16.12
CA GLU A 137 35.56 -39.75 17.47
C GLU A 137 35.92 -38.27 17.73
N GLY A 138 35.09 -37.34 17.28
CA GLY A 138 35.34 -35.91 17.47
C GLY A 138 36.51 -35.33 16.67
N LYS A 139 36.94 -35.98 15.57
CA LYS A 139 37.96 -35.52 14.60
C LYS A 139 37.34 -34.98 13.31
N PHE A 140 38.00 -34.01 12.68
CA PHE A 140 37.55 -33.43 11.42
C PHE A 140 38.06 -34.17 10.18
N ASN A 141 39.22 -34.79 10.30
CA ASN A 141 40.07 -35.37 9.26
C ASN A 141 40.39 -34.36 8.15
N PRO A 142 41.17 -33.31 8.45
CA PRO A 142 41.38 -32.18 7.54
C PRO A 142 42.11 -32.54 6.25
N ASP A 143 42.96 -33.57 6.26
CA ASP A 143 43.83 -33.93 5.13
C ASP A 143 43.27 -35.07 4.27
N ASP A 144 42.17 -35.70 4.72
CA ASP A 144 41.43 -36.68 3.92
C ASP A 144 40.89 -36.03 2.65
N LYS A 145 40.92 -36.78 1.55
CA LYS A 145 40.30 -36.33 0.30
C LYS A 145 38.79 -36.35 0.42
N ILE A 146 38.15 -35.29 -0.09
CA ILE A 146 36.70 -35.16 -0.06
C ILE A 146 36.07 -35.81 -1.29
N THR A 147 35.02 -36.61 -1.05
CA THR A 147 34.30 -37.30 -2.13
C THR A 147 33.20 -36.43 -2.74
N ARG A 148 32.79 -36.75 -3.98
CA ARG A 148 31.72 -36.05 -4.68
C ARG A 148 30.39 -36.09 -3.92
N GLN A 149 30.01 -37.22 -3.31
CA GLN A 149 28.78 -37.30 -2.52
C GLN A 149 28.83 -36.47 -1.22
N GLU A 150 30.00 -36.32 -0.59
CA GLU A 150 30.15 -35.41 0.55
C GLU A 150 29.96 -33.95 0.13
N LEU A 151 30.50 -33.56 -1.03
CA LEU A 151 30.26 -32.21 -1.58
C LEU A 151 28.79 -31.99 -1.93
N ALA A 152 28.06 -32.99 -2.44
CA ALA A 152 26.63 -32.86 -2.70
C ALA A 152 25.86 -32.47 -1.43
N ILE A 153 26.14 -33.13 -0.30
CA ILE A 153 25.54 -32.82 0.99
C ILE A 153 25.86 -31.38 1.40
N ILE A 154 27.13 -30.96 1.28
CA ILE A 154 27.59 -29.62 1.67
C ILE A 154 26.92 -28.54 0.82
N LEU A 155 26.92 -28.70 -0.51
CA LEU A 155 26.39 -27.72 -1.46
C LEU A 155 24.88 -27.56 -1.31
N VAL A 156 24.13 -28.65 -1.15
CA VAL A 156 22.66 -28.59 -0.98
C VAL A 156 22.29 -27.94 0.36
N LYS A 157 23.01 -28.26 1.44
CA LYS A 157 22.85 -27.58 2.73
C LYS A 157 23.16 -26.08 2.61
N ALA A 158 24.24 -25.73 1.93
CA ALA A 158 24.63 -24.34 1.68
C ALA A 158 23.57 -23.59 0.87
N ALA A 159 22.99 -24.23 -0.15
CA ALA A 159 21.92 -23.69 -0.97
C ALA A 159 20.55 -23.61 -0.25
N LYS A 160 20.43 -24.26 0.93
CA LYS A 160 19.19 -24.37 1.73
C LYS A 160 18.01 -24.94 0.95
N ILE A 161 18.28 -25.87 0.03
CA ILE A 161 17.24 -26.53 -0.78
C ILE A 161 16.71 -27.74 0.00
N SER A 162 15.38 -27.87 0.09
CA SER A 162 14.73 -29.01 0.76
C SER A 162 15.02 -30.32 0.04
N THR A 163 15.23 -31.38 0.82
CA THR A 163 15.42 -32.76 0.36
C THR A 163 14.18 -33.64 0.53
N GLU A 164 13.05 -33.06 0.95
CA GLU A 164 11.81 -33.80 1.19
C GLU A 164 11.29 -34.48 -0.10
N GLY A 165 10.94 -35.77 -0.01
CA GLY A 165 10.49 -36.57 -1.15
C GLY A 165 11.56 -36.88 -2.19
N LYS A 166 12.85 -36.67 -1.89
CA LYS A 166 13.98 -36.96 -2.78
C LYS A 166 14.78 -38.16 -2.28
N GLY A 167 15.46 -38.84 -3.20
CA GLY A 167 16.36 -39.98 -2.92
C GLY A 167 15.84 -41.34 -3.39
N ASP A 168 14.52 -41.49 -3.57
CA ASP A 168 13.89 -42.77 -3.91
C ASP A 168 14.08 -43.16 -5.39
N ASN A 169 14.15 -42.18 -6.28
CA ASN A 169 14.19 -42.37 -7.74
C ASN A 169 15.43 -41.72 -8.37
N LEU A 170 16.64 -42.06 -7.92
CA LEU A 170 17.87 -41.67 -8.62
C LEU A 170 17.99 -42.45 -9.93
N THR A 171 17.97 -41.75 -11.07
CA THR A 171 18.04 -42.33 -12.42
C THR A 171 19.47 -42.47 -12.96
N ILE A 172 20.49 -42.31 -12.09
CA ILE A 172 21.90 -42.48 -12.44
C ILE A 172 22.32 -43.96 -12.41
N ALA A 173 23.26 -44.33 -13.27
CA ALA A 173 23.72 -45.70 -13.46
C ALA A 173 24.44 -46.29 -12.23
N ASP A 174 25.00 -45.43 -11.37
CA ASP A 174 25.74 -45.79 -10.16
C ASP A 174 25.02 -45.38 -8.86
N ALA A 175 23.69 -45.33 -8.90
CA ALA A 175 22.84 -45.01 -7.75
C ALA A 175 23.06 -45.96 -6.56
N ASP A 176 23.44 -47.22 -6.81
CA ASP A 176 23.76 -48.25 -5.82
C ASP A 176 25.07 -47.96 -5.05
N LYS A 177 25.96 -47.13 -5.61
CA LYS A 177 27.22 -46.73 -4.97
C LYS A 177 27.09 -45.53 -4.03
N VAL A 178 25.99 -44.78 -4.13
CA VAL A 178 25.69 -43.61 -3.27
C VAL A 178 25.34 -44.09 -1.86
N TRP A 179 25.89 -43.43 -0.82
CA TRP A 179 25.47 -43.72 0.55
C TRP A 179 23.97 -43.50 0.72
N PRO A 180 23.23 -44.35 1.46
CA PRO A 180 21.79 -44.20 1.64
C PRO A 180 21.37 -42.76 2.03
N ASP A 181 22.04 -42.18 3.02
CA ASP A 181 21.75 -40.83 3.52
C ASP A 181 22.18 -39.71 2.55
N ALA A 182 23.05 -40.01 1.58
CA ALA A 182 23.50 -39.05 0.57
C ALA A 182 22.56 -39.02 -0.65
N LYS A 183 21.74 -40.05 -0.88
CA LYS A 183 20.82 -40.13 -2.04
C LYS A 183 19.95 -38.88 -2.23
N PRO A 184 19.19 -38.39 -1.23
CA PRO A 184 18.41 -37.17 -1.38
C PRO A 184 19.25 -35.97 -1.84
N TYR A 185 20.43 -35.81 -1.26
CA TYR A 185 21.34 -34.70 -1.57
C TYR A 185 21.94 -34.82 -2.97
N VAL A 186 22.33 -36.02 -3.41
CA VAL A 186 22.83 -36.24 -4.77
C VAL A 186 21.74 -35.93 -5.80
N GLN A 187 20.50 -36.36 -5.57
CA GLN A 187 19.40 -36.04 -6.46
C GLN A 187 19.17 -34.52 -6.54
N VAL A 188 19.09 -33.83 -5.41
CA VAL A 188 18.91 -32.36 -5.39
C VAL A 188 20.09 -31.63 -6.04
N ALA A 189 21.33 -32.06 -5.77
CA ALA A 189 22.51 -31.44 -6.36
C ALA A 189 22.50 -31.52 -7.89
N MET A 190 21.96 -32.60 -8.46
CA MET A 190 21.80 -32.76 -9.91
C MET A 190 20.60 -31.97 -10.45
N ASP A 191 19.43 -32.08 -9.81
CA ASP A 191 18.20 -31.36 -10.20
C ASP A 191 18.43 -29.84 -10.25
N SER A 192 19.17 -29.31 -9.26
CA SER A 192 19.49 -27.88 -9.14
C SER A 192 20.79 -27.48 -9.86
N LYS A 193 21.44 -28.39 -10.60
CA LYS A 193 22.70 -28.16 -11.34
C LYS A 193 23.85 -27.64 -10.46
N LEU A 194 23.80 -27.86 -9.14
CA LEU A 194 24.92 -27.61 -8.24
C LEU A 194 26.10 -28.51 -8.59
N MET A 195 25.81 -29.75 -9.01
CA MET A 195 26.78 -30.72 -9.49
C MET A 195 26.28 -31.39 -10.77
N ILE A 196 27.20 -31.70 -11.66
CA ILE A 196 26.92 -32.37 -12.94
C ILE A 196 27.60 -33.73 -12.94
N GLY A 197 26.88 -34.76 -13.39
CA GLY A 197 27.41 -36.11 -13.65
C GLY A 197 27.92 -36.27 -15.08
N TYR A 198 28.57 -37.39 -15.37
CA TYR A 198 29.14 -37.68 -16.69
C TYR A 198 28.69 -39.05 -17.17
N ASN A 199 28.25 -39.16 -18.44
CA ASN A 199 27.82 -40.44 -19.04
C ASN A 199 26.82 -41.22 -18.18
N ASN A 200 25.80 -40.53 -17.66
CA ASN A 200 24.79 -41.07 -16.73
C ASN A 200 25.32 -41.58 -15.38
N HIS A 201 26.55 -41.25 -14.99
CA HIS A 201 27.14 -41.57 -13.68
C HIS A 201 27.34 -40.30 -12.85
N PHE A 202 27.17 -40.40 -11.54
CA PHE A 202 27.52 -39.32 -10.61
C PHE A 202 28.94 -39.46 -10.04
N ASN A 203 29.47 -40.68 -10.00
CA ASN A 203 30.73 -41.09 -9.38
C ASN A 203 30.82 -40.68 -7.89
N PRO A 204 29.92 -41.17 -7.03
CA PRO A 204 29.73 -40.65 -5.66
C PRO A 204 30.95 -40.81 -4.75
N ARG A 205 31.76 -41.85 -4.97
CA ARG A 205 32.92 -42.19 -4.13
C ARG A 205 34.24 -41.62 -4.65
N ASP A 206 34.24 -41.02 -5.84
CA ASP A 206 35.44 -40.41 -6.40
C ASP A 206 35.77 -39.12 -5.65
N THR A 207 37.07 -38.85 -5.51
CA THR A 207 37.57 -37.63 -4.89
C THR A 207 37.42 -36.45 -5.84
N ALA A 208 36.95 -35.31 -5.35
CA ALA A 208 36.78 -34.11 -6.17
C ALA A 208 38.10 -33.39 -6.40
N THR A 209 38.29 -32.90 -7.62
CA THR A 209 39.45 -32.09 -8.02
C THR A 209 39.24 -30.60 -7.73
N ARG A 210 40.33 -29.83 -7.65
CA ARG A 210 40.27 -28.37 -7.45
C ARG A 210 39.48 -27.65 -8.55
N GLN A 211 39.59 -28.08 -9.81
CA GLN A 211 38.82 -27.51 -10.91
C GLN A 211 37.31 -27.77 -10.78
N GLU A 212 36.92 -28.96 -10.32
CA GLU A 212 35.51 -29.28 -10.07
C GLU A 212 34.95 -28.43 -8.94
N MET A 213 35.72 -28.23 -7.87
CA MET A 213 35.29 -27.38 -6.75
C MET A 213 35.08 -25.92 -7.17
N ALA A 214 35.92 -25.38 -8.05
CA ALA A 214 35.74 -24.03 -8.58
C ALA A 214 34.42 -23.91 -9.37
N VAL A 215 34.10 -24.90 -10.20
CA VAL A 215 32.81 -24.95 -10.92
C VAL A 215 31.64 -25.06 -9.94
N MET A 216 31.73 -25.94 -8.94
CA MET A 216 30.67 -26.12 -7.94
C MET A 216 30.43 -24.87 -7.10
N ALA A 217 31.49 -24.13 -6.73
CA ALA A 217 31.37 -22.86 -6.01
C ALA A 217 30.65 -21.78 -6.84
N VAL A 218 30.99 -21.68 -8.14
CA VAL A 218 30.29 -20.77 -9.07
C VAL A 218 28.84 -21.21 -9.28
N ASN A 219 28.56 -22.51 -9.43
CA ASN A 219 27.20 -23.01 -9.55
C ASN A 219 26.37 -22.72 -8.30
N LEU A 220 26.94 -22.90 -7.11
CA LEU A 220 26.29 -22.54 -5.85
C LEU A 220 25.98 -21.04 -5.80
N ALA A 221 26.93 -20.20 -6.19
CA ALA A 221 26.72 -18.76 -6.26
C ALA A 221 25.58 -18.37 -7.21
N ASN A 222 25.50 -19.01 -8.38
CA ASN A 222 24.41 -18.81 -9.33
C ASN A 222 23.06 -19.28 -8.76
N VAL A 223 23.01 -20.48 -8.17
CA VAL A 223 21.79 -21.01 -7.53
C VAL A 223 21.35 -20.10 -6.37
N LEU A 224 22.28 -19.60 -5.56
CA LEU A 224 21.97 -18.64 -4.50
C LEU A 224 21.46 -17.30 -5.05
N LYS A 225 21.97 -16.84 -6.19
CA LYS A 225 21.47 -15.63 -6.86
C LYS A 225 20.07 -15.84 -7.42
N ASP A 226 19.85 -16.95 -8.11
CA ASP A 226 18.56 -17.28 -8.72
C ASP A 226 17.50 -17.49 -7.63
N ASN A 227 17.85 -18.22 -6.56
CA ASN A 227 16.98 -18.35 -5.39
C ASN A 227 16.73 -16.98 -4.73
N ASN A 228 17.73 -16.11 -4.58
CA ASN A 228 17.51 -14.80 -3.96
C ASN A 228 16.84 -13.76 -4.87
N THR A 229 16.50 -14.09 -6.11
CA THR A 229 15.75 -13.19 -6.99
C THR A 229 14.26 -13.39 -6.73
N PRO A 230 13.54 -12.36 -6.27
CA PRO A 230 12.10 -12.47 -6.08
C PRO A 230 11.42 -12.90 -7.38
N SER A 231 10.55 -13.90 -7.28
CA SER A 231 9.77 -14.43 -8.40
C SER A 231 8.30 -14.12 -8.20
N GLU A 232 7.57 -13.87 -9.28
CA GLU A 232 6.13 -13.72 -9.21
C GLU A 232 5.45 -15.09 -9.30
N GLN A 233 4.57 -15.37 -8.35
CA GLN A 233 3.73 -16.56 -8.34
C GLN A 233 2.28 -16.11 -8.48
N ALA A 234 1.50 -16.80 -9.31
CA ALA A 234 0.08 -16.56 -9.47
C ALA A 234 -0.71 -17.86 -9.21
N GLY A 235 -1.87 -17.76 -8.60
CA GLY A 235 -2.71 -18.92 -8.33
C GLY A 235 -3.96 -18.62 -7.54
N THR A 236 -4.74 -19.67 -7.33
CA THR A 236 -5.95 -19.64 -6.51
C THR A 236 -5.58 -19.87 -5.05
N VAL A 237 -6.15 -19.06 -4.15
CA VAL A 237 -6.03 -19.24 -2.71
C VAL A 237 -6.78 -20.51 -2.29
N ALA A 238 -6.03 -21.53 -1.89
CA ALA A 238 -6.57 -22.78 -1.36
C ALA A 238 -6.71 -22.76 0.19
N GLY A 239 -5.94 -21.92 0.87
CA GLY A 239 -6.02 -21.78 2.32
C GLY A 239 -5.06 -20.72 2.87
N VAL A 240 -5.45 -20.13 4.00
CA VAL A 240 -4.68 -19.09 4.69
C VAL A 240 -4.66 -19.39 6.18
N THR A 241 -3.50 -19.27 6.81
CA THR A 241 -3.32 -19.35 8.27
C THR A 241 -2.63 -18.08 8.78
N ALA A 242 -2.28 -18.02 10.06
CA ALA A 242 -1.50 -16.91 10.62
C ALA A 242 -0.11 -16.72 9.98
N ASP A 243 0.51 -17.79 9.47
CA ASP A 243 1.90 -17.77 8.97
C ASP A 243 2.07 -18.27 7.55
N THR A 244 1.02 -18.84 6.94
CA THR A 244 1.12 -19.45 5.61
C THR A 244 -0.02 -19.07 4.69
N LEU A 245 0.32 -18.97 3.41
CA LEU A 245 -0.61 -18.88 2.28
C LEU A 245 -0.41 -20.12 1.42
N THR A 246 -1.50 -20.79 1.06
CA THR A 246 -1.48 -21.94 0.15
C THR A 246 -2.06 -21.54 -1.19
N LEU A 247 -1.24 -21.60 -2.24
CA LEU A 247 -1.62 -21.32 -3.62
C LEU A 247 -1.45 -22.58 -4.46
N ASN A 248 -2.49 -23.02 -5.17
CA ASN A 248 -2.46 -24.22 -6.02
C ASN A 248 -1.80 -25.43 -5.29
N ASP A 249 -2.22 -25.68 -4.03
CA ASP A 249 -1.69 -26.72 -3.13
C ASP A 249 -0.22 -26.57 -2.69
N GLN A 250 0.44 -25.45 -3.00
CA GLN A 250 1.77 -25.12 -2.51
C GLN A 250 1.73 -24.12 -1.37
N SER A 251 2.37 -24.44 -0.25
CA SER A 251 2.45 -23.58 0.92
C SER A 251 3.64 -22.63 0.86
N TYR A 252 3.37 -21.35 1.12
CA TYR A 252 4.33 -20.25 1.21
C TYR A 252 4.25 -19.61 2.60
N LYS A 253 5.39 -19.12 3.09
CA LYS A 253 5.46 -18.38 4.37
C LYS A 253 5.05 -16.94 4.17
N LEU A 254 4.47 -16.31 5.19
CA LEU A 254 4.05 -14.92 5.15
C LEU A 254 5.05 -14.01 5.86
N THR A 255 5.43 -12.91 5.21
CA THR A 255 6.14 -11.80 5.87
C THR A 255 5.13 -10.83 6.49
N ASP A 256 5.58 -10.01 7.44
CA ASP A 256 4.74 -9.01 8.11
C ASP A 256 4.06 -8.04 7.12
N ALA A 257 4.70 -7.75 5.99
CA ALA A 257 4.19 -6.86 4.95
C ALA A 257 2.86 -7.34 4.32
N VAL A 258 2.58 -8.65 4.36
CA VAL A 258 1.40 -9.25 3.70
C VAL A 258 0.43 -9.91 4.68
N LYS A 259 0.80 -10.06 5.96
CA LYS A 259 -0.04 -10.67 7.01
C LYS A 259 -1.33 -9.89 7.29
N GLY A 260 -1.34 -8.58 7.00
CA GLY A 260 -2.57 -7.80 7.05
C GLY A 260 -3.65 -8.31 6.10
N ILE A 261 -3.26 -8.75 4.89
CA ILE A 261 -4.18 -9.32 3.90
C ILE A 261 -4.38 -10.82 4.18
N PHE A 262 -3.29 -11.59 4.25
CA PHE A 262 -3.36 -13.04 4.41
C PHE A 262 -3.35 -13.42 5.89
N ASN A 263 -4.53 -13.60 6.45
CA ASN A 263 -4.73 -14.15 7.79
C ASN A 263 -6.10 -14.86 7.88
N GLU A 264 -6.32 -15.55 9.00
CA GLU A 264 -7.53 -16.35 9.23
C GLU A 264 -8.84 -15.53 9.25
N LYS A 265 -8.80 -14.25 9.66
CA LYS A 265 -10.00 -13.40 9.68
C LYS A 265 -10.49 -13.09 8.27
N ASN A 266 -9.56 -12.98 7.33
CA ASN A 266 -9.85 -12.73 5.92
C ASN A 266 -10.11 -14.02 5.11
N ALA A 267 -10.00 -15.20 5.73
CA ALA A 267 -10.05 -16.48 5.01
C ALA A 267 -11.35 -16.69 4.21
N ALA A 268 -12.49 -16.21 4.73
CA ALA A 268 -13.76 -16.31 4.02
C ALA A 268 -13.78 -15.43 2.75
N ALA A 269 -13.33 -14.17 2.84
CA ALA A 269 -13.25 -13.26 1.69
C ALA A 269 -12.20 -13.71 0.66
N LEU A 270 -11.13 -14.36 1.11
CA LEU A 270 -10.04 -14.86 0.27
C LEU A 270 -10.31 -16.25 -0.31
N LYS A 271 -11.41 -16.91 0.04
CA LYS A 271 -11.73 -18.24 -0.47
C LYS A 271 -11.82 -18.21 -2.00
N ASP A 272 -11.05 -19.07 -2.66
CA ASP A 272 -10.97 -19.19 -4.12
C ASP A 272 -10.51 -17.91 -4.85
N ALA A 273 -10.00 -16.92 -4.12
CA ALA A 273 -9.49 -15.67 -4.68
C ALA A 273 -8.31 -15.94 -5.62
N GLN A 274 -8.19 -15.16 -6.69
CA GLN A 274 -7.02 -15.20 -7.57
C GLN A 274 -5.99 -14.21 -7.05
N VAL A 275 -4.75 -14.65 -6.85
CA VAL A 275 -3.68 -13.77 -6.36
C VAL A 275 -2.44 -13.88 -7.20
N LYS A 276 -1.75 -12.75 -7.31
CA LYS A 276 -0.39 -12.66 -7.82
C LYS A 276 0.49 -12.10 -6.71
N VAL A 277 1.56 -12.80 -6.36
CA VAL A 277 2.42 -12.45 -5.23
C VAL A 277 3.91 -12.51 -5.61
N GLU A 278 4.72 -11.72 -4.94
CA GLU A 278 6.19 -11.80 -5.04
C GLU A 278 6.72 -12.71 -3.93
N VAL A 279 7.50 -13.72 -4.32
CA VAL A 279 8.05 -14.75 -3.43
C VAL A 279 9.57 -14.75 -3.50
N ASP A 280 10.22 -14.68 -2.35
CA ASP A 280 11.68 -14.77 -2.25
C ASP A 280 12.19 -16.24 -2.29
N GLY A 281 13.51 -16.43 -2.31
CA GLY A 281 14.13 -17.76 -2.31
C GLY A 281 13.86 -18.63 -1.10
N GLY A 282 13.40 -18.04 0.00
CA GLY A 282 12.96 -18.74 1.19
C GLY A 282 11.49 -19.17 1.14
N LYS A 283 10.82 -18.99 0.00
CA LYS A 283 9.37 -19.14 -0.18
C LYS A 283 8.56 -18.22 0.72
N ASN A 284 9.10 -17.05 1.07
CA ASN A 284 8.35 -16.04 1.80
C ASN A 284 7.62 -15.13 0.80
N VAL A 285 6.31 -14.97 0.98
CA VAL A 285 5.51 -13.98 0.29
C VAL A 285 5.87 -12.61 0.86
N THR A 286 6.45 -11.78 0.00
CA THR A 286 6.96 -10.46 0.38
C THR A 286 6.02 -9.34 -0.04
N LYS A 287 5.25 -9.53 -1.12
CA LYS A 287 4.36 -8.51 -1.69
C LYS A 287 3.15 -9.13 -2.38
N VAL A 288 2.07 -8.37 -2.46
CA VAL A 288 0.90 -8.69 -3.28
C VAL A 288 0.93 -7.82 -4.54
N LYS A 289 0.99 -8.45 -5.71
CA LYS A 289 1.08 -7.82 -7.03
C LYS A 289 -0.27 -7.79 -7.76
N GLY A 290 -1.27 -8.49 -7.24
CA GLY A 290 -2.63 -8.49 -7.76
C GLY A 290 -3.54 -9.37 -6.89
N LEU A 291 -4.80 -8.97 -6.77
CA LEU A 291 -5.79 -9.66 -5.95
C LEU A 291 -7.17 -9.56 -6.59
N GLU A 292 -7.81 -10.70 -6.86
CA GLU A 292 -9.21 -10.75 -7.29
C GLU A 292 -10.04 -11.55 -6.28
N LEU A 293 -11.02 -10.90 -5.66
CA LEU A 293 -11.96 -11.52 -4.73
C LEU A 293 -13.15 -12.10 -5.49
N THR A 294 -13.44 -13.39 -5.23
CA THR A 294 -14.43 -14.17 -5.97
C THR A 294 -15.46 -14.85 -5.07
N ALA A 295 -15.23 -14.93 -3.77
CA ALA A 295 -16.21 -15.41 -2.80
C ALA A 295 -17.28 -14.34 -2.57
N ALA A 296 -18.55 -14.74 -2.56
CA ALA A 296 -19.66 -13.84 -2.26
C ALA A 296 -20.06 -13.92 -0.79
N GLY A 297 -20.40 -12.78 -0.20
CA GLY A 297 -21.13 -12.72 1.06
C GLY A 297 -22.62 -12.98 0.87
N GLN A 298 -23.41 -12.44 1.79
CA GLN A 298 -24.86 -12.60 1.82
C GLN A 298 -25.52 -11.25 2.06
N ALA A 299 -26.79 -11.13 1.66
CA ALA A 299 -27.59 -9.99 2.05
C ALA A 299 -27.65 -9.89 3.59
N PRO A 300 -27.70 -8.67 4.15
CA PRO A 300 -27.90 -8.50 5.59
C PRO A 300 -29.24 -9.12 6.01
N GLU A 301 -29.29 -9.74 7.19
CA GLU A 301 -30.55 -10.22 7.76
C GLU A 301 -31.50 -9.04 8.05
N GLU A 302 -32.80 -9.30 8.05
CA GLU A 302 -33.81 -8.27 8.27
C GLU A 302 -33.56 -7.51 9.59
N GLY A 303 -33.52 -6.17 9.51
CA GLY A 303 -33.28 -5.29 10.66
C GLY A 303 -31.81 -5.20 11.11
N LYS A 304 -30.86 -5.85 10.42
CA LYS A 304 -29.43 -5.68 10.65
C LYS A 304 -28.87 -4.46 9.88
N PRO A 305 -27.71 -3.92 10.28
CA PRO A 305 -27.05 -2.86 9.53
C PRO A 305 -26.77 -3.26 8.08
N GLU A 306 -26.84 -2.28 7.17
CA GLU A 306 -26.35 -2.39 5.80
C GLU A 306 -24.91 -2.94 5.80
N PHE A 307 -24.58 -3.83 4.84
CA PHE A 307 -23.28 -4.51 4.70
C PHE A 307 -22.94 -5.56 5.78
N SER A 308 -23.80 -5.80 6.78
CA SER A 308 -23.52 -6.77 7.85
C SER A 308 -23.37 -8.22 7.38
N GLY A 309 -23.89 -8.57 6.20
CA GLY A 309 -23.71 -9.86 5.55
C GLY A 309 -22.50 -9.94 4.60
N ASN A 310 -21.75 -8.85 4.44
CA ASN A 310 -20.60 -8.82 3.54
C ASN A 310 -19.46 -9.71 4.05
N LEU A 311 -18.72 -10.31 3.11
CA LEU A 311 -17.39 -10.82 3.41
C LEU A 311 -16.39 -9.67 3.39
N THR A 312 -15.73 -9.46 4.52
CA THR A 312 -14.78 -8.36 4.68
C THR A 312 -13.35 -8.83 4.47
N LEU A 313 -12.63 -8.14 3.59
CA LEU A 313 -11.18 -8.15 3.54
C LEU A 313 -10.67 -6.92 4.29
N ASP A 314 -10.20 -7.11 5.52
CA ASP A 314 -9.50 -6.05 6.27
C ASP A 314 -8.00 -6.16 6.03
N GLY A 315 -7.44 -5.22 5.28
CA GLY A 315 -6.02 -5.18 4.96
C GLY A 315 -5.13 -4.83 6.14
N ASN A 316 -5.66 -4.31 7.26
CA ASN A 316 -4.89 -3.84 8.41
C ASN A 316 -3.70 -2.94 8.00
N GLN A 317 -3.94 -1.97 7.12
CA GLN A 317 -2.98 -1.04 6.53
C GLN A 317 -1.97 -1.67 5.55
N ALA A 318 -2.17 -2.91 5.12
CA ALA A 318 -1.33 -3.55 4.12
C ALA A 318 -1.49 -2.92 2.72
N ILE A 319 -0.51 -3.21 1.87
CA ILE A 319 -0.39 -2.66 0.53
C ILE A 319 -0.53 -3.79 -0.51
N VAL A 320 -1.39 -3.57 -1.50
CA VAL A 320 -1.37 -4.29 -2.78
C VAL A 320 -0.63 -3.41 -3.79
N GLU A 321 0.50 -3.88 -4.31
CA GLU A 321 1.33 -3.13 -5.27
C GLU A 321 0.72 -3.06 -6.68
N GLY A 322 -0.20 -3.96 -7.01
CA GLY A 322 -0.91 -3.94 -8.30
C GLY A 322 -2.40 -3.74 -8.14
N ASP A 323 -3.16 -4.35 -9.03
CA ASP A 323 -4.61 -4.15 -9.14
C ASP A 323 -5.38 -5.02 -8.16
N VAL A 324 -6.53 -4.50 -7.70
CA VAL A 324 -7.53 -5.23 -6.93
C VAL A 324 -8.83 -5.27 -7.72
N ALA A 325 -9.42 -6.46 -7.86
CA ALA A 325 -10.75 -6.62 -8.44
C ALA A 325 -11.69 -7.32 -7.45
N VAL A 326 -12.92 -6.85 -7.38
CA VAL A 326 -14.01 -7.50 -6.66
C VAL A 326 -14.99 -8.04 -7.69
N ARG A 327 -15.17 -9.36 -7.71
CA ARG A 327 -15.97 -10.09 -8.72
C ARG A 327 -17.12 -10.87 -8.10
N ALA A 328 -17.55 -10.48 -6.89
CA ALA A 328 -18.61 -11.16 -6.16
C ALA A 328 -19.42 -10.17 -5.31
N ASN A 329 -20.67 -10.55 -5.03
CA ASN A 329 -21.61 -9.74 -4.25
C ASN A 329 -21.25 -9.70 -2.77
N TYR A 330 -21.70 -8.64 -2.09
CA TYR A 330 -21.63 -8.49 -0.64
C TYR A 330 -20.18 -8.58 -0.15
N ILE A 331 -19.35 -7.64 -0.63
CA ILE A 331 -17.92 -7.59 -0.30
C ILE A 331 -17.57 -6.22 0.30
N SER A 332 -16.83 -6.24 1.40
CA SER A 332 -16.27 -5.04 2.01
C SER A 332 -14.73 -5.07 1.97
N LEU A 333 -14.11 -3.97 1.55
CA LEU A 333 -12.65 -3.75 1.60
C LEU A 333 -12.33 -2.72 2.69
N HIS A 334 -11.58 -3.10 3.71
CA HIS A 334 -11.22 -2.20 4.81
C HIS A 334 -9.71 -1.98 4.92
N ASN A 335 -9.30 -0.77 5.30
CA ASN A 335 -7.92 -0.45 5.72
C ASN A 335 -6.83 -0.94 4.74
N LEU A 336 -6.99 -0.66 3.46
CA LEU A 336 -6.14 -1.21 2.41
C LEU A 336 -5.58 -0.09 1.52
N THR A 337 -4.31 -0.19 1.13
CA THR A 337 -3.74 0.65 0.07
C THR A 337 -3.57 -0.15 -1.21
N VAL A 338 -4.19 0.30 -2.29
CA VAL A 338 -4.09 -0.25 -3.64
C VAL A 338 -3.25 0.70 -4.49
N LYS A 339 -2.04 0.28 -4.84
CA LYS A 339 -1.13 1.07 -5.70
C LYS A 339 -1.58 1.09 -7.15
N GLY A 340 -2.18 -0.01 -7.62
CA GLY A 340 -2.79 -0.11 -8.94
C GLY A 340 -4.23 0.38 -8.95
N ASN A 341 -5.03 -0.22 -9.82
CA ASN A 341 -6.45 0.08 -10.00
C ASN A 341 -7.32 -0.75 -9.07
N LEU A 342 -8.48 -0.21 -8.70
CA LEU A 342 -9.56 -0.95 -8.05
C LEU A 342 -10.68 -1.17 -9.07
N THR A 343 -11.17 -2.39 -9.22
CA THR A 343 -12.33 -2.69 -10.08
C THR A 343 -13.46 -3.31 -9.26
N VAL A 344 -14.62 -2.66 -9.24
CA VAL A 344 -15.89 -3.28 -8.85
C VAL A 344 -16.48 -3.87 -10.11
N ALA A 345 -16.24 -5.15 -10.34
CA ALA A 345 -16.49 -5.78 -11.63
C ALA A 345 -17.98 -6.02 -11.88
N LYS A 346 -18.34 -6.24 -13.15
CA LYS A 346 -19.72 -6.52 -13.59
C LYS A 346 -20.39 -7.69 -12.89
N GLU A 347 -19.63 -8.62 -12.30
CA GLU A 347 -20.19 -9.74 -11.54
C GLU A 347 -20.82 -9.29 -10.22
N VAL A 348 -20.43 -8.12 -9.70
CA VAL A 348 -21.04 -7.48 -8.54
C VAL A 348 -22.36 -6.87 -8.98
N GLN A 349 -23.47 -7.43 -8.51
CA GLN A 349 -24.85 -6.98 -8.78
C GLN A 349 -25.54 -6.45 -7.52
N ASN A 350 -24.86 -6.48 -6.37
CA ASN A 350 -25.35 -6.00 -5.06
C ASN A 350 -24.22 -5.25 -4.33
N ASP A 351 -24.28 -5.20 -3.00
CA ASP A 351 -23.43 -4.45 -2.09
C ASP A 351 -21.92 -4.60 -2.30
N PHE A 352 -21.26 -3.45 -2.37
CA PHE A 352 -19.82 -3.26 -2.28
C PHE A 352 -19.49 -2.06 -1.40
N GLU A 353 -18.67 -2.28 -0.37
CA GLU A 353 -18.20 -1.21 0.50
C GLU A 353 -16.67 -1.14 0.51
N ALA A 354 -16.13 0.07 0.47
CA ALA A 354 -14.73 0.34 0.74
C ALA A 354 -14.60 1.36 1.87
N LYS A 355 -13.94 0.98 2.97
CA LYS A 355 -13.75 1.83 4.16
C LYS A 355 -12.28 2.01 4.49
N SER A 356 -11.84 3.27 4.61
CA SER A 356 -10.43 3.59 4.84
C SER A 356 -9.50 2.97 3.79
N VAL A 357 -9.94 2.98 2.53
CA VAL A 357 -9.18 2.45 1.39
C VAL A 357 -8.51 3.60 0.63
N THR A 358 -7.25 3.43 0.28
CA THR A 358 -6.53 4.36 -0.62
C THR A 358 -6.29 3.68 -1.96
N VAL A 359 -6.72 4.29 -3.06
CA VAL A 359 -6.46 3.81 -4.43
C VAL A 359 -5.63 4.87 -5.17
N GLU A 360 -4.38 4.53 -5.46
CA GLU A 360 -3.44 5.41 -6.18
C GLU A 360 -3.57 5.33 -7.70
N GLY A 361 -4.13 4.23 -8.22
CA GLY A 361 -4.61 4.12 -9.59
C GLY A 361 -6.06 4.60 -9.74
N ASN A 362 -6.73 4.12 -10.77
CA ASN A 362 -8.13 4.45 -11.02
C ASN A 362 -9.07 3.40 -10.39
N THR A 363 -10.25 3.85 -10.00
CA THR A 363 -11.34 3.00 -9.54
C THR A 363 -12.37 2.86 -10.66
N LEU A 364 -12.58 1.65 -11.17
CA LEU A 364 -13.57 1.34 -12.20
C LEU A 364 -14.79 0.68 -11.55
N ILE A 365 -15.97 1.21 -11.82
CA ILE A 365 -17.25 0.70 -11.30
C ILE A 365 -18.07 0.16 -12.48
N GLU A 366 -18.04 -1.15 -12.67
CA GLU A 366 -18.83 -1.90 -13.65
C GLU A 366 -19.96 -2.73 -13.00
N GLY A 367 -19.96 -2.81 -11.67
CA GLY A 367 -20.96 -3.51 -10.87
C GLY A 367 -21.65 -2.62 -9.85
N GLY A 368 -22.47 -3.25 -9.01
CA GLY A 368 -23.38 -2.62 -8.06
C GLY A 368 -24.79 -2.45 -8.60
N ASP A 369 -25.65 -1.99 -7.71
CA ASP A 369 -27.06 -1.63 -7.91
C ASP A 369 -27.34 -0.21 -7.35
N THR A 370 -28.60 0.11 -7.13
CA THR A 370 -29.06 1.42 -6.65
C THR A 370 -28.77 1.71 -5.16
N ASN A 371 -28.25 0.76 -4.38
CA ASN A 371 -28.03 0.88 -2.94
C ASN A 371 -26.54 0.78 -2.51
N THR A 372 -25.59 0.52 -3.42
CA THR A 372 -24.56 -0.46 -3.03
C THR A 372 -23.11 -0.15 -3.27
N VAL A 373 -22.71 0.92 -3.95
CA VAL A 373 -21.27 1.21 -4.11
C VAL A 373 -20.86 2.35 -3.18
N VAL A 374 -20.27 2.00 -2.04
CA VAL A 374 -19.94 2.96 -0.98
C VAL A 374 -18.44 3.09 -0.79
N PHE A 375 -17.96 4.33 -0.70
CA PHE A 375 -16.60 4.67 -0.28
C PHE A 375 -16.65 5.54 0.97
N GLU A 376 -16.23 5.01 2.11
CA GLU A 376 -16.21 5.71 3.40
C GLU A 376 -14.76 5.98 3.85
N ASN A 377 -14.47 7.21 4.25
CA ASN A 377 -13.12 7.64 4.67
C ASN A 377 -11.99 7.22 3.70
N SER A 378 -12.29 7.17 2.41
CA SER A 378 -11.42 6.59 1.39
C SER A 378 -10.80 7.67 0.49
N LYS A 379 -9.61 7.41 -0.03
CA LYS A 379 -8.88 8.33 -0.92
C LYS A 379 -8.79 7.71 -2.31
N LEU A 380 -9.42 8.35 -3.29
CA LEU A 380 -9.51 7.83 -4.65
C LEU A 380 -8.93 8.85 -5.61
N LYS A 381 -7.96 8.45 -6.42
CA LYS A 381 -7.41 9.34 -7.45
C LYS A 381 -8.46 9.63 -8.54
N GLY A 382 -8.98 8.58 -9.17
CA GLY A 382 -10.01 8.70 -10.19
C GLY A 382 -11.10 7.66 -10.01
N VAL A 383 -12.34 8.01 -10.32
CA VAL A 383 -13.49 7.10 -10.32
C VAL A 383 -14.15 7.11 -11.68
N GLN A 384 -14.29 5.96 -12.32
CA GLN A 384 -15.02 5.78 -13.58
C GLN A 384 -16.29 4.96 -13.32
N VAL A 385 -17.45 5.57 -13.54
CA VAL A 385 -18.76 4.94 -13.39
C VAL A 385 -19.21 4.41 -14.76
N ALA A 386 -19.08 3.11 -14.96
CA ALA A 386 -19.35 2.40 -16.22
C ALA A 386 -20.54 1.43 -16.12
N LYS A 387 -21.28 1.46 -15.01
CA LYS A 387 -22.47 0.64 -14.74
C LYS A 387 -23.75 1.47 -14.86
N GLU A 388 -24.74 0.93 -15.56
CA GLU A 388 -26.08 1.51 -15.65
C GLU A 388 -26.86 1.30 -14.34
N ASN A 389 -27.57 2.33 -13.89
CA ASN A 389 -28.44 2.35 -12.71
C ASN A 389 -27.72 2.02 -11.40
N VAL A 390 -26.45 2.42 -11.27
CA VAL A 390 -25.69 2.29 -10.01
C VAL A 390 -25.79 3.57 -9.19
N LYS A 391 -25.81 3.44 -7.86
CA LYS A 391 -25.58 4.55 -6.94
C LYS A 391 -24.19 4.47 -6.35
N VAL A 392 -23.39 5.51 -6.53
CA VAL A 392 -22.07 5.67 -5.93
C VAL A 392 -22.14 6.69 -4.81
N ASN A 393 -21.84 6.27 -3.59
CA ASN A 393 -21.97 7.10 -2.39
C ASN A 393 -20.61 7.31 -1.70
N PHE A 394 -20.24 8.58 -1.51
CA PHE A 394 -19.00 8.97 -0.83
C PHE A 394 -19.30 9.46 0.58
N LYS A 395 -18.64 8.87 1.59
CA LYS A 395 -19.00 9.09 3.00
C LYS A 395 -17.81 9.50 3.87
N GLY A 396 -18.10 10.11 5.00
CA GLY A 396 -17.13 10.54 6.01
C GLY A 396 -16.12 11.56 5.45
N ASN A 397 -14.83 11.27 5.57
CA ASN A 397 -13.75 12.14 5.10
C ASN A 397 -13.17 11.69 3.75
N SER A 398 -14.00 11.13 2.86
CA SER A 398 -13.53 10.64 1.57
C SER A 398 -13.08 11.78 0.66
N SER A 399 -12.02 11.55 -0.12
CA SER A 399 -11.48 12.53 -1.08
C SER A 399 -11.31 11.89 -2.46
N ILE A 400 -11.77 12.61 -3.50
CA ILE A 400 -11.77 12.14 -4.89
C ILE A 400 -11.19 13.26 -5.75
N GLU A 401 -10.23 12.97 -6.63
CA GLU A 401 -9.68 14.02 -7.52
C GLU A 401 -10.56 14.22 -8.76
N THR A 402 -10.98 13.12 -9.39
CA THR A 402 -11.80 13.16 -10.61
C THR A 402 -12.84 12.04 -10.66
N VAL A 403 -13.99 12.35 -11.25
CA VAL A 403 -15.04 11.37 -11.57
C VAL A 403 -15.37 11.44 -13.07
N GLU A 404 -15.44 10.29 -13.71
CA GLU A 404 -15.91 10.12 -15.08
C GLU A 404 -17.19 9.26 -15.07
N VAL A 405 -18.27 9.77 -15.64
CA VAL A 405 -19.55 9.07 -15.72
C VAL A 405 -19.81 8.66 -17.17
N ALA A 406 -19.80 7.35 -17.41
CA ALA A 406 -19.99 6.76 -18.74
C ALA A 406 -21.38 6.12 -18.95
N LYS A 407 -22.17 5.96 -17.87
CA LYS A 407 -23.51 5.36 -17.86
C LYS A 407 -24.43 6.10 -16.90
N ASN A 408 -25.76 5.95 -17.06
CA ASN A 408 -26.71 6.59 -16.17
C ASN A 408 -26.54 6.04 -14.74
N ALA A 409 -26.43 6.93 -13.77
CA ALA A 409 -26.08 6.60 -12.40
C ALA A 409 -26.57 7.68 -11.43
N GLU A 410 -26.48 7.40 -10.13
CA GLU A 410 -26.63 8.38 -9.06
C GLU A 410 -25.26 8.61 -8.38
N LEU A 411 -24.85 9.86 -8.26
CA LEU A 411 -23.72 10.28 -7.43
C LEU A 411 -24.26 10.91 -6.15
N ALA A 412 -23.80 10.46 -4.99
CA ALA A 412 -24.20 11.00 -3.69
C ALA A 412 -22.99 11.15 -2.77
N ALA A 413 -23.06 12.08 -1.82
CA ALA A 413 -22.07 12.17 -0.75
C ALA A 413 -22.62 12.72 0.57
N ASP A 414 -21.91 12.42 1.66
CA ASP A 414 -22.11 13.06 2.96
C ASP A 414 -21.80 14.58 2.89
N GLN A 415 -22.34 15.33 3.85
CA GLN A 415 -22.09 16.77 3.96
C GLN A 415 -20.59 17.09 4.08
N GLY A 416 -20.14 18.10 3.35
CA GLY A 416 -18.75 18.56 3.35
C GLY A 416 -17.85 17.91 2.30
N ILE A 417 -18.31 16.87 1.60
CA ILE A 417 -17.61 16.30 0.46
C ILE A 417 -18.03 17.02 -0.83
N SER A 418 -17.07 17.53 -1.60
CA SER A 418 -17.27 17.99 -2.97
C SER A 418 -16.48 17.12 -3.96
N LEU A 419 -17.01 16.97 -5.17
CA LEU A 419 -16.32 16.37 -6.30
C LEU A 419 -15.64 17.50 -7.10
N PRO A 420 -14.30 17.57 -7.13
CA PRO A 420 -13.60 18.67 -7.79
C PRO A 420 -13.88 18.74 -9.30
N LYS A 421 -13.99 17.58 -9.94
CA LYS A 421 -14.30 17.50 -11.37
C LYS A 421 -15.11 16.25 -11.71
N VAL A 422 -16.24 16.45 -12.38
CA VAL A 422 -17.08 15.39 -12.94
C VAL A 422 -17.13 15.56 -14.46
N THR A 423 -16.75 14.52 -15.20
CA THR A 423 -16.84 14.49 -16.66
C THR A 423 -17.90 13.49 -17.09
N VAL A 424 -18.91 13.93 -17.82
CA VAL A 424 -19.98 13.10 -18.36
C VAL A 424 -19.66 12.73 -19.81
N LYS A 425 -19.73 11.45 -20.16
CA LYS A 425 -19.54 10.96 -21.53
C LYS A 425 -20.84 10.97 -22.33
N ASP A 426 -20.69 10.83 -23.64
CA ASP A 426 -21.81 10.62 -24.56
C ASP A 426 -22.69 9.44 -24.14
N GLY A 427 -24.00 9.61 -24.31
CA GLY A 427 -25.01 8.57 -24.04
C GLY A 427 -25.55 8.54 -22.60
N VAL A 428 -25.00 9.35 -21.69
CA VAL A 428 -25.61 9.62 -20.39
C VAL A 428 -26.74 10.64 -20.58
N ASN A 429 -27.91 10.41 -19.99
CA ASN A 429 -29.08 11.32 -20.05
C ASN A 429 -29.94 11.29 -18.79
N ALA A 430 -29.54 10.52 -17.78
CA ALA A 430 -30.26 10.39 -16.51
C ALA A 430 -29.27 10.28 -15.33
N LEU A 431 -28.29 11.17 -15.28
CA LEU A 431 -27.38 11.29 -14.13
C LEU A 431 -28.12 11.99 -12.99
N LYS A 432 -28.25 11.34 -11.83
CA LYS A 432 -28.78 11.96 -10.62
C LYS A 432 -27.62 12.45 -9.76
N VAL A 433 -27.63 13.72 -9.36
CA VAL A 433 -26.55 14.34 -8.59
C VAL A 433 -27.09 14.73 -7.23
N ASN A 434 -26.55 14.16 -6.16
CA ASN A 434 -26.84 14.44 -4.75
C ASN A 434 -25.54 14.78 -4.00
N VAL A 435 -24.67 15.55 -4.65
CA VAL A 435 -23.32 15.90 -4.17
C VAL A 435 -22.88 17.22 -4.80
N MET A 436 -22.09 18.02 -4.06
CA MET A 436 -21.48 19.24 -4.59
C MET A 436 -20.45 18.89 -5.68
N ILE A 437 -20.51 19.58 -6.82
CA ILE A 437 -19.60 19.44 -7.94
C ILE A 437 -18.97 20.80 -8.22
N ASP A 438 -17.64 20.91 -8.12
CA ASP A 438 -16.95 22.18 -8.41
C ASP A 438 -16.95 22.47 -9.93
N GLU A 439 -16.68 21.46 -10.75
CA GLU A 439 -16.69 21.56 -12.21
C GLU A 439 -17.35 20.34 -12.86
N LEU A 440 -18.45 20.57 -13.60
CA LEU A 440 -19.13 19.59 -14.44
C LEU A 440 -18.76 19.82 -15.91
N THR A 441 -18.17 18.81 -16.55
CA THR A 441 -17.90 18.81 -17.99
C THR A 441 -18.91 17.91 -18.69
N LEU A 442 -19.61 18.45 -19.67
CA LEU A 442 -20.63 17.78 -20.48
C LEU A 442 -20.16 17.64 -21.94
N PRO A 443 -20.73 16.70 -22.72
CA PRO A 443 -20.52 16.66 -24.16
C PRO A 443 -20.94 17.96 -24.86
N GLU A 444 -20.36 18.22 -26.03
CA GLU A 444 -20.67 19.44 -26.79
C GLU A 444 -22.16 19.53 -27.14
N LYS A 445 -22.71 20.75 -27.01
CA LYS A 445 -24.11 21.09 -27.38
C LYS A 445 -25.18 20.36 -26.58
N VAL A 446 -24.83 19.71 -25.47
CA VAL A 446 -25.81 19.13 -24.54
C VAL A 446 -26.05 20.10 -23.40
N LYS A 447 -27.32 20.30 -23.05
CA LYS A 447 -27.67 21.15 -21.91
C LYS A 447 -27.63 20.35 -20.61
N VAL A 448 -27.32 21.03 -19.50
CA VAL A 448 -27.21 20.37 -18.20
C VAL A 448 -28.54 19.74 -17.74
N GLU A 449 -29.66 20.38 -18.04
CA GLU A 449 -31.00 19.86 -17.75
C GLU A 449 -31.39 18.61 -18.55
N GLU A 450 -30.67 18.31 -19.65
CA GLU A 450 -30.87 17.09 -20.45
C GLU A 450 -30.07 15.89 -19.91
N ILE A 451 -29.09 16.15 -19.04
CA ILE A 451 -28.21 15.14 -18.43
C ILE A 451 -28.60 14.87 -16.99
N ILE A 452 -28.84 15.93 -16.23
CA ILE A 452 -29.05 15.86 -14.79
C ILE A 452 -30.55 15.64 -14.51
N SER A 453 -30.91 14.42 -14.11
CA SER A 453 -32.32 14.02 -13.96
C SER A 453 -33.05 14.75 -12.83
N ASN A 454 -32.31 15.21 -11.81
CA ASN A 454 -32.82 16.04 -10.71
C ASN A 454 -32.30 17.49 -10.79
N TYR A 455 -32.17 18.03 -12.01
CA TYR A 455 -31.54 19.33 -12.24
C TYR A 455 -32.12 20.48 -11.39
N GLU A 456 -33.44 20.54 -11.18
CA GLU A 456 -34.04 21.62 -10.38
C GLU A 456 -33.51 21.68 -8.95
N GLU A 457 -33.17 20.53 -8.36
CA GLU A 457 -32.54 20.41 -7.04
C GLU A 457 -31.02 20.59 -7.16
N ALA A 458 -30.41 19.95 -8.15
CA ALA A 458 -28.96 19.85 -8.29
C ALA A 458 -28.27 21.09 -8.91
N LYS A 459 -29.01 21.99 -9.56
CA LYS A 459 -28.45 23.18 -10.22
C LYS A 459 -27.62 24.07 -9.30
N ASN A 460 -27.94 24.06 -7.99
CA ASN A 460 -27.22 24.81 -6.97
C ASN A 460 -26.00 24.07 -6.41
N TRP A 461 -25.86 22.77 -6.71
CA TRP A 461 -24.72 21.94 -6.34
C TRP A 461 -23.59 21.98 -7.37
N ILE A 462 -23.85 22.54 -8.54
CA ILE A 462 -22.91 22.55 -9.67
C ILE A 462 -22.28 23.93 -9.79
N GLY A 463 -21.02 24.05 -9.38
CA GLY A 463 -20.25 25.30 -9.37
C GLY A 463 -20.03 25.86 -10.77
N LYS A 464 -19.52 25.04 -11.69
CA LYS A 464 -19.30 25.38 -13.10
C LYS A 464 -19.81 24.29 -14.02
N VAL A 465 -20.34 24.68 -15.18
CA VAL A 465 -20.68 23.78 -16.29
C VAL A 465 -19.84 24.20 -17.50
N ASN A 466 -19.03 23.27 -18.03
CA ASN A 466 -18.13 23.52 -19.18
C ASN A 466 -17.25 24.78 -19.02
N GLY A 467 -16.83 25.08 -17.78
CA GLY A 467 -16.01 26.24 -17.43
C GLY A 467 -16.79 27.52 -17.11
N GLU A 468 -18.10 27.58 -17.38
CA GLU A 468 -18.97 28.71 -17.08
C GLU A 468 -19.57 28.59 -15.68
N ALA A 469 -19.59 29.66 -14.89
CA ALA A 469 -20.10 29.65 -13.52
C ALA A 469 -21.63 29.49 -13.46
N HIS A 470 -22.10 28.65 -12.52
CA HIS A 470 -23.50 28.18 -12.48
C HIS A 470 -24.12 28.17 -11.05
N ALA A 471 -23.38 28.49 -9.96
CA ALA A 471 -23.85 28.36 -8.55
C ALA A 471 -23.99 29.67 -7.73
N TYR A 472 -24.71 29.58 -6.59
CA TYR A 472 -24.81 30.60 -5.53
C TYR A 472 -23.51 30.76 -4.71
N ASN A 473 -23.29 31.93 -4.11
CA ASN A 473 -22.16 32.24 -3.23
C ASN A 473 -22.12 31.33 -2.00
N VAL A 474 -20.92 30.94 -1.55
CA VAL A 474 -20.72 30.21 -0.29
C VAL A 474 -20.52 31.20 0.84
N TYR A 475 -21.12 30.94 2.01
CA TYR A 475 -21.12 31.84 3.17
C TYR A 475 -20.35 31.28 4.36
N LYS A 476 -19.85 32.17 5.22
CA LYS A 476 -19.22 31.85 6.52
C LYS A 476 -19.73 32.75 7.63
N PHE A 477 -19.66 32.24 8.86
CA PHE A 477 -19.78 33.07 10.06
C PHE A 477 -18.49 33.87 10.30
N VAL A 478 -18.65 35.09 10.76
CA VAL A 478 -17.56 35.96 11.22
C VAL A 478 -17.88 36.39 12.64
N THR A 479 -16.97 36.09 13.56
CA THR A 479 -17.05 36.47 14.97
C THR A 479 -15.92 37.46 15.31
N GLU A 480 -16.28 38.58 15.93
CA GLU A 480 -15.34 39.61 16.39
C GLU A 480 -15.49 39.81 17.91
N GLY A 481 -14.38 40.06 18.61
CA GLY A 481 -14.41 40.34 20.04
C GLY A 481 -14.58 39.12 20.95
N VAL A 482 -14.31 37.90 20.46
CA VAL A 482 -14.28 36.69 21.28
C VAL A 482 -13.06 36.75 22.23
N PRO A 483 -13.24 36.84 23.56
CA PRO A 483 -12.14 36.81 24.52
C PRO A 483 -11.55 35.41 24.65
N THR A 484 -10.32 35.31 25.17
CA THR A 484 -9.65 34.03 25.44
C THR A 484 -10.31 33.24 26.56
N SER A 485 -10.96 33.92 27.51
CA SER A 485 -11.82 33.34 28.53
C SER A 485 -12.90 34.33 28.96
N TYR A 486 -14.01 33.79 29.48
CA TYR A 486 -15.13 34.52 30.06
C TYR A 486 -15.13 34.34 31.58
N GLU A 487 -15.64 35.32 32.31
CA GLU A 487 -15.96 35.14 33.73
C GLU A 487 -17.20 34.25 33.85
N ALA A 488 -17.10 33.13 34.57
CA ALA A 488 -18.20 32.23 34.84
C ALA A 488 -19.30 32.93 35.63
N ARG A 489 -20.56 32.74 35.23
CA ARG A 489 -21.74 33.39 35.80
C ARG A 489 -22.87 32.38 35.98
N GLU A 490 -23.74 32.64 36.95
CA GLU A 490 -25.00 31.92 37.06
C GLU A 490 -25.91 32.26 35.87
N LEU A 491 -26.60 31.24 35.36
CA LEU A 491 -27.56 31.41 34.26
C LEU A 491 -28.76 32.23 34.75
N LEU A 492 -29.29 33.09 33.88
CA LEU A 492 -30.50 33.86 34.21
C LEU A 492 -31.70 32.92 34.27
N SER A 493 -32.44 32.99 35.38
CA SER A 493 -33.65 32.20 35.61
C SER A 493 -34.87 32.68 34.82
N GLN A 494 -34.85 33.91 34.34
CA GLN A 494 -35.88 34.53 33.51
C GLN A 494 -35.25 35.47 32.48
N ALA A 495 -35.94 35.68 31.37
CA ALA A 495 -35.48 36.63 30.35
C ALA A 495 -35.37 38.04 30.94
N PRO A 496 -34.37 38.83 30.50
CA PRO A 496 -34.32 40.26 30.82
C PRO A 496 -35.61 40.96 30.40
N ALA A 497 -36.02 41.99 31.15
CA ALA A 497 -37.21 42.76 30.82
C ALA A 497 -37.06 43.49 29.48
N ASP A 498 -38.12 43.48 28.68
CA ASP A 498 -38.18 44.15 27.38
C ASP A 498 -37.85 45.65 27.51
N GLY A 499 -37.13 46.18 26.51
CA GLY A 499 -36.75 47.60 26.45
C GLY A 499 -35.57 47.99 27.35
N LYS A 500 -35.04 47.09 28.19
CA LYS A 500 -33.79 47.34 28.90
C LYS A 500 -32.58 47.28 27.96
N THR A 501 -31.66 48.22 28.13
CA THR A 501 -30.40 48.26 27.38
C THR A 501 -29.42 47.20 27.86
N ALA A 502 -28.47 46.83 27.01
CA ALA A 502 -27.43 45.87 27.39
C ALA A 502 -26.58 46.33 28.57
N ALA A 503 -26.38 47.65 28.73
CA ALA A 503 -25.67 48.21 29.88
C ALA A 503 -26.40 47.99 31.21
N GLU A 504 -27.74 47.92 31.17
CA GLU A 504 -28.57 47.65 32.36
C GLU A 504 -28.65 46.16 32.69
N VAL A 505 -28.57 45.28 31.69
CA VAL A 505 -28.75 43.83 31.85
C VAL A 505 -27.43 43.10 32.02
N PHE A 506 -26.44 43.42 31.19
CA PHE A 506 -25.15 42.75 31.09
C PHE A 506 -24.01 43.71 31.45
N ALA A 507 -24.22 44.50 32.53
CA ALA A 507 -23.26 45.49 33.00
C ALA A 507 -21.84 44.90 33.13
N GLY A 508 -20.87 45.55 32.48
CA GLY A 508 -19.46 45.15 32.49
C GLY A 508 -19.10 43.98 31.55
N MET A 509 -20.06 43.46 30.78
CA MET A 509 -19.78 42.43 29.77
C MET A 509 -19.55 43.07 28.40
N GLN A 510 -18.62 42.51 27.62
CA GLN A 510 -18.43 42.86 26.21
C GLN A 510 -19.15 41.82 25.35
N PRO A 511 -19.93 42.23 24.35
CA PRO A 511 -20.57 41.29 23.44
C PRO A 511 -19.58 40.71 22.43
N VAL A 512 -19.87 39.50 21.97
CA VAL A 512 -19.29 38.96 20.74
C VAL A 512 -20.12 39.49 19.57
N LYS A 513 -19.47 40.11 18.59
CA LYS A 513 -20.14 40.51 17.36
C LYS A 513 -20.19 39.33 16.41
N VAL A 514 -21.39 38.91 16.03
CA VAL A 514 -21.60 37.83 15.06
C VAL A 514 -22.18 38.40 13.77
N SER A 515 -21.64 37.99 12.63
CA SER A 515 -22.07 38.39 11.29
C SER A 515 -21.82 37.28 10.28
N LEU A 516 -22.25 37.48 9.03
CA LEU A 516 -22.05 36.56 7.91
C LEU A 516 -21.24 37.24 6.81
N ALA A 517 -20.38 36.49 6.14
CA ALA A 517 -19.60 36.96 5.00
C ALA A 517 -19.61 35.94 3.86
N VAL A 518 -19.30 36.38 2.64
CA VAL A 518 -19.01 35.48 1.52
C VAL A 518 -17.64 34.85 1.76
N ASP A 519 -17.58 33.52 1.74
CA ASP A 519 -16.34 32.74 1.80
C ASP A 519 -15.78 32.44 0.40
N LYS A 520 -16.67 32.10 -0.54
CA LYS A 520 -16.36 31.92 -1.96
C LYS A 520 -17.39 32.66 -2.80
N ASP A 521 -16.90 33.63 -3.56
CA ASP A 521 -17.70 34.43 -4.48
C ASP A 521 -17.98 33.62 -5.76
N ASN A 522 -19.25 33.31 -5.98
CA ASN A 522 -19.76 32.62 -7.17
C ASN A 522 -20.65 33.60 -7.97
N ALA A 523 -21.57 33.11 -8.80
CA ALA A 523 -22.30 33.96 -9.76
C ALA A 523 -23.55 34.63 -9.17
N HIS A 524 -24.11 34.09 -8.08
CA HIS A 524 -25.42 34.50 -7.56
C HIS A 524 -25.42 34.68 -6.04
N ALA A 525 -25.90 35.81 -5.54
CA ALA A 525 -26.25 35.95 -4.13
C ALA A 525 -27.52 35.16 -3.82
N TYR A 526 -27.60 34.55 -2.64
CA TYR A 526 -28.82 33.91 -2.18
C TYR A 526 -29.86 34.94 -1.74
N GLU A 527 -31.07 34.86 -2.29
CA GLU A 527 -32.16 35.82 -2.03
C GLU A 527 -33.29 35.27 -1.14
N GLY A 528 -33.22 34.00 -0.74
CA GLY A 528 -34.21 33.37 0.15
C GLY A 528 -34.04 33.71 1.63
N HIS A 529 -34.90 33.12 2.46
CA HIS A 529 -34.93 33.35 3.90
C HIS A 529 -34.06 32.35 4.64
N VAL A 530 -33.28 32.87 5.58
CA VAL A 530 -32.36 32.11 6.41
C VAL A 530 -32.68 32.28 7.89
N ARG A 531 -32.24 31.33 8.71
CA ARG A 531 -32.35 31.39 10.17
C ARG A 531 -31.17 30.67 10.81
N ILE A 532 -30.66 31.18 11.92
CA ILE A 532 -29.62 30.47 12.68
C ILE A 532 -30.33 29.60 13.72
N GLN A 533 -30.07 28.30 13.69
CA GLN A 533 -30.72 27.33 14.55
C GLN A 533 -30.20 27.41 16.00
N PRO A 534 -31.02 27.06 17.00
CA PRO A 534 -30.57 26.93 18.38
C PRO A 534 -29.48 25.88 18.49
N SER A 535 -28.54 26.12 19.41
CA SER A 535 -27.41 25.22 19.69
C SER A 535 -27.70 24.31 20.89
N ASP A 536 -28.62 24.71 21.78
CA ASP A 536 -29.05 23.99 23.00
C ASP A 536 -27.89 23.47 23.88
N VAL A 537 -26.79 24.24 23.96
CA VAL A 537 -25.62 23.86 24.78
C VAL A 537 -25.94 24.04 26.26
N GLU A 538 -25.80 22.97 27.04
CA GLU A 538 -26.01 23.00 28.49
C GLU A 538 -25.00 23.93 29.18
N GLY A 539 -25.45 24.67 30.20
CA GLY A 539 -24.57 25.57 30.95
C GLY A 539 -24.22 26.88 30.24
N VAL A 540 -24.80 27.16 29.07
CA VAL A 540 -24.58 28.38 28.28
C VAL A 540 -25.89 29.08 27.94
N GLN A 541 -25.88 30.41 27.96
CA GLN A 541 -26.92 31.27 27.38
C GLN A 541 -26.28 32.29 26.46
N LEU A 542 -26.95 32.55 25.33
CA LEU A 542 -26.51 33.51 24.33
C LEU A 542 -27.62 34.56 24.18
N TRP A 543 -27.39 35.75 24.71
CA TRP A 543 -28.40 36.80 24.73
C TRP A 543 -28.17 37.81 23.62
N ALA A 544 -29.16 37.96 22.75
CA ALA A 544 -29.19 39.00 21.72
C ALA A 544 -30.49 39.81 21.84
N GLN A 545 -30.41 41.08 21.46
CA GLN A 545 -31.56 41.98 21.44
C GLN A 545 -32.04 42.16 19.99
N ASP A 546 -33.36 42.10 19.78
CA ASP A 546 -33.96 42.40 18.48
C ASP A 546 -34.10 43.92 18.26
N THR A 547 -34.60 44.31 17.09
CA THR A 547 -34.78 45.72 16.70
C THR A 547 -35.86 46.45 17.52
N GLU A 548 -36.71 45.72 18.23
CA GLU A 548 -37.75 46.28 19.11
C GLU A 548 -37.28 46.38 20.57
N GLY A 549 -36.04 45.96 20.85
CA GLY A 549 -35.46 46.03 22.19
C GLY A 549 -35.79 44.84 23.07
N LYS A 550 -36.30 43.73 22.52
CA LYS A 550 -36.61 42.51 23.27
C LYS A 550 -35.44 41.54 23.27
N TRP A 551 -35.23 40.87 24.40
CA TRP A 551 -34.11 39.96 24.64
C TRP A 551 -34.47 38.51 24.36
N TRP A 552 -33.56 37.81 23.68
CA TRP A 552 -33.72 36.42 23.29
C TRP A 552 -32.50 35.60 23.68
N ASP A 553 -32.72 34.45 24.31
CA ASP A 553 -31.69 33.43 24.50
C ASP A 553 -31.58 32.60 23.22
N ILE A 554 -30.77 33.07 22.27
CA ILE A 554 -30.62 32.47 20.96
C ILE A 554 -29.97 31.09 21.00
N ASN A 555 -29.35 30.70 22.13
CA ASN A 555 -28.93 29.32 22.36
C ASN A 555 -30.13 28.35 22.33
N LYS A 556 -31.28 28.79 22.84
CA LYS A 556 -32.52 27.99 22.92
C LYS A 556 -33.52 28.29 21.82
N THR A 557 -33.66 29.56 21.45
CA THR A 557 -34.71 29.98 20.50
C THR A 557 -34.23 30.02 19.06
N GLY A 558 -32.91 29.95 18.82
CA GLY A 558 -32.31 30.33 17.55
C GLY A 558 -32.37 31.84 17.33
N TRP A 559 -31.78 32.30 16.22
CA TRP A 559 -31.67 33.71 15.89
C TRP A 559 -32.43 34.02 14.60
N GLY A 560 -33.37 34.96 14.72
CA GLY A 560 -34.35 35.34 13.70
C GLY A 560 -35.72 34.71 13.95
N PRO A 561 -36.78 35.23 13.28
CA PRO A 561 -38.12 34.67 13.37
C PRO A 561 -38.18 33.25 12.78
N ALA A 562 -39.23 32.49 13.09
CA ALA A 562 -39.32 31.09 12.70
C ALA A 562 -39.43 30.90 11.17
N GLU A 563 -40.05 31.85 10.50
CA GLU A 563 -40.16 31.99 9.04
C GLU A 563 -38.86 32.45 8.35
N GLY A 564 -37.82 32.79 9.12
CA GLY A 564 -36.53 33.25 8.61
C GLY A 564 -36.52 34.72 8.18
N PHE A 565 -35.34 35.18 7.77
CA PHE A 565 -35.10 36.55 7.34
C PHE A 565 -34.18 36.58 6.11
N LYS A 566 -34.25 37.64 5.30
CA LYS A 566 -33.35 37.78 4.14
C LYS A 566 -31.91 37.93 4.58
N LEU A 567 -31.01 37.22 3.91
CA LEU A 567 -29.58 37.29 4.18
C LEU A 567 -29.07 38.73 4.03
N ASN A 568 -28.47 39.27 5.09
CA ASN A 568 -27.89 40.61 5.12
C ASN A 568 -26.45 40.53 5.65
N LEU A 569 -25.48 40.73 4.78
CA LEU A 569 -24.05 40.64 5.12
C LEU A 569 -23.51 41.88 5.84
N ASP A 570 -24.25 42.99 5.85
CA ASP A 570 -23.89 44.21 6.59
C ASP A 570 -24.35 44.15 8.06
N LEU A 571 -25.21 43.19 8.41
CA LEU A 571 -25.75 43.05 9.75
C LEU A 571 -24.70 42.46 10.70
N LYS A 572 -24.37 43.21 11.76
CA LYS A 572 -23.58 42.73 12.90
C LYS A 572 -24.45 42.73 14.14
N THR A 573 -24.54 41.59 14.82
CA THR A 573 -25.35 41.44 16.03
C THR A 573 -24.46 41.23 17.24
N ASP A 574 -24.76 42.01 18.29
CA ASP A 574 -24.12 41.88 19.59
C ASP A 574 -24.73 40.71 20.36
N VAL A 575 -23.91 39.72 20.71
CA VAL A 575 -24.30 38.53 21.46
C VAL A 575 -23.57 38.51 22.80
N TYR A 576 -24.32 38.56 23.89
CA TYR A 576 -23.81 38.51 25.25
C TYR A 576 -23.80 37.07 25.76
N VAL A 577 -22.63 36.58 26.16
CA VAL A 577 -22.47 35.20 26.58
C VAL A 577 -22.46 35.06 28.09
N VAL A 578 -23.38 34.28 28.63
CA VAL A 578 -23.44 33.91 30.05
C VAL A 578 -23.20 32.41 30.12
N ALA A 579 -22.12 31.99 30.76
CA ALA A 579 -21.74 30.58 30.82
C ALA A 579 -21.32 30.18 32.23
N GLN A 580 -21.66 28.96 32.62
CA GLN A 580 -21.12 28.31 33.81
C GLN A 580 -19.66 27.89 33.58
N GLU A 581 -18.91 27.70 34.67
CA GLU A 581 -17.51 27.32 34.63
C GLU A 581 -17.28 26.06 33.77
N GLY A 582 -16.30 26.10 32.86
CA GLY A 582 -16.00 24.99 31.97
C GLY A 582 -15.55 25.42 30.58
N THR A 583 -15.34 24.42 29.72
CA THR A 583 -15.13 24.61 28.27
C THR A 583 -16.37 24.13 27.54
N HIS A 584 -16.89 24.96 26.64
CA HIS A 584 -18.13 24.76 25.91
C HIS A 584 -17.88 24.91 24.41
N THR A 585 -18.44 24.02 23.62
CA THR A 585 -18.38 24.10 22.15
C THR A 585 -19.77 24.43 21.63
N ILE A 586 -19.91 25.58 20.97
CA ILE A 586 -21.20 26.11 20.52
C ILE A 586 -21.32 25.97 19.00
N PRO A 587 -22.14 25.05 18.48
CA PRO A 587 -22.39 24.94 17.04
C PRO A 587 -23.28 26.08 16.55
N LEU A 588 -22.77 26.91 15.63
CA LEU A 588 -23.55 27.89 14.89
C LEU A 588 -23.94 27.29 13.54
N LYS A 589 -25.24 27.29 13.25
CA LYS A 589 -25.81 26.64 12.06
C LYS A 589 -26.78 27.59 11.36
N LEU A 590 -26.41 28.09 10.17
CA LEU A 590 -27.30 28.85 9.30
C LEU A 590 -28.11 27.89 8.43
N GLU A 591 -29.42 27.93 8.56
CA GLU A 591 -30.35 27.13 7.78
C GLU A 591 -31.13 27.99 6.80
N ASP A 592 -31.38 27.45 5.62
CA ASP A 592 -32.29 27.95 4.63
C ASP A 592 -33.73 27.50 4.96
N VAL A 593 -34.59 28.45 5.32
CA VAL A 593 -35.97 28.17 5.71
C VAL A 593 -36.84 27.86 4.47
N ASP A 594 -36.49 28.46 3.33
CA ASP A 594 -37.23 28.28 2.08
C ASP A 594 -36.87 26.98 1.36
N LYS A 595 -35.74 26.36 1.72
CA LYS A 595 -35.19 25.12 1.12
C LYS A 595 -34.87 25.26 -0.37
N GLN A 596 -34.47 26.46 -0.79
CA GLN A 596 -34.17 26.83 -2.17
C GLN A 596 -32.66 26.97 -2.46
N TYR A 597 -31.84 27.19 -1.44
CA TYR A 597 -30.38 27.20 -1.55
C TYR A 597 -29.84 25.82 -1.94
N GLY A 598 -30.56 24.77 -1.52
CA GLY A 598 -30.28 23.38 -1.88
C GLY A 598 -29.25 22.70 -0.99
N ALA A 599 -28.68 23.34 0.03
CA ALA A 599 -27.73 22.63 0.90
C ALA A 599 -28.37 21.42 1.61
N ALA A 600 -27.61 20.34 1.80
CA ALA A 600 -28.07 19.16 2.51
C ALA A 600 -28.62 19.54 3.91
N ASN A 601 -29.73 18.93 4.33
CA ASN A 601 -30.45 19.27 5.56
C ASN A 601 -30.81 20.77 5.69
N ASN A 602 -30.88 21.48 4.55
CA ASN A 602 -31.09 22.93 4.41
C ASN A 602 -30.00 23.79 5.05
N VAL A 603 -28.81 23.25 5.35
CA VAL A 603 -27.79 23.96 6.12
C VAL A 603 -26.83 24.72 5.21
N ILE A 604 -26.95 26.03 5.14
CA ILE A 604 -26.08 26.87 4.30
C ILE A 604 -24.64 26.89 4.82
N VAL A 605 -24.47 27.04 6.14
CA VAL A 605 -23.14 27.03 6.78
C VAL A 605 -23.22 26.55 8.23
N GLN A 606 -22.18 25.85 8.68
CA GLN A 606 -22.00 25.43 10.06
C GLN A 606 -20.57 25.68 10.55
N THR A 607 -20.40 26.18 11.77
CA THR A 607 -19.11 26.31 12.44
C THR A 607 -19.25 26.07 13.94
N ASN A 608 -18.16 25.77 14.64
CA ASN A 608 -18.14 25.71 16.10
C ASN A 608 -17.44 26.95 16.67
N LEU A 609 -18.00 27.51 17.73
CA LEU A 609 -17.37 28.53 18.56
C LEU A 609 -16.94 27.89 19.88
N GLU A 610 -15.62 27.86 20.12
CA GLU A 610 -15.07 27.36 21.39
C GLU A 610 -15.09 28.46 22.44
N LEU A 611 -15.62 28.14 23.62
CA LEU A 611 -15.77 29.07 24.74
C LEU A 611 -15.18 28.48 26.01
N LYS A 612 -14.39 29.28 26.73
CA LYS A 612 -13.87 28.91 28.05
C LYS A 612 -14.38 29.90 29.10
N ALA A 613 -15.07 29.41 30.12
CA ALA A 613 -15.54 30.20 31.26
C ALA A 613 -14.76 29.81 32.53
N GLU A 614 -14.13 30.80 33.15
CA GLU A 614 -13.26 30.65 34.32
C GLU A 614 -13.92 31.27 35.56
N PRO A 615 -13.68 30.71 36.76
CA PRO A 615 -14.27 31.24 37.98
C PRO A 615 -13.86 32.71 38.20
N LYS A 616 -14.78 33.50 38.74
CA LYS A 616 -14.53 34.91 39.06
C LYS A 616 -13.33 35.01 40.00
N ALA A 617 -12.28 35.72 39.57
CA ALA A 617 -11.11 35.95 40.41
C ALA A 617 -11.53 36.61 41.73
N GLU A 618 -11.33 35.91 42.85
CA GLU A 618 -11.51 36.51 44.17
C GLU A 618 -10.56 37.71 44.28
N LYS A 619 -11.10 38.89 44.62
CA LYS A 619 -10.24 40.01 45.01
C LYS A 619 -9.39 39.53 46.18
N PRO A 620 -8.06 39.73 46.18
CA PRO A 620 -7.25 39.40 47.34
C PRO A 620 -7.83 40.13 48.55
N ALA A 621 -8.08 39.38 49.62
CA ALA A 621 -8.57 39.92 50.89
C ALA A 621 -7.65 41.08 51.30
N ASP A 622 -8.24 42.24 51.56
CA ASP A 622 -7.55 43.41 52.08
C ASP A 622 -7.01 43.00 53.47
N ASN A 623 -5.71 42.70 53.53
CA ASN A 623 -5.04 42.24 54.73
C ASN A 623 -4.85 43.43 55.68
N GLN A 624 -5.95 43.91 56.26
CA GLN A 624 -5.95 44.75 57.45
C GLN A 624 -5.79 43.82 58.65
N ASP A 625 -4.56 43.37 58.91
CA ASP A 625 -4.03 43.06 60.24
C ASP A 625 -2.55 42.67 60.14
N ALA A 626 -1.71 43.69 59.97
CA ALA A 626 -0.30 43.65 60.33
C ALA A 626 0.11 45.03 60.89
N LYS A 627 -0.21 45.25 62.16
CA LYS A 627 0.50 46.19 63.03
C LYS A 627 0.57 45.65 64.45
#